data_AF-A0A439MQJ9-F1
#
_entry.id   AF-A0A439MQJ9-F1
#
_cell.length_a   1.000
_cell.length_b   1.000
_cell.length_c   1.000
_cell.angle_alpha   90.00
_cell.angle_beta   90.00
_cell.angle_gamma   90.00
#
_symmetry.space_group_name_H-M   'P 1'
#
loop_
_entity.id
_entity.type
_entity.pdbx_description
1 polymer ?
#
loop_
_entity_poly.entity_id
_entity_poly.type
_entity_poly.pdbx_seq_one_letter_code
_entity_poly.pdbx_strand_id
1 'polypeptide(L)'
;MPYRDLLRKTFADCGIKRVAIVDDAFDEVDFGILEQTQFAALRTALDDLTDEPNGRGELIAVVEKAAGMPLADIRGKLADKATQTKLWDLFVASSPADPAYRLLTPLFGGLGADKRDKLRPLIILTDLIHTTTNAAVETFDSATTADDVLDFDMILLDFYLADEVPAKPGAKLTAAMKKAARKRSINFLSDLVRKKPDRTPLVMLISSMAEPGDLPAFRDEADMLMSKMSFLPKEYAEKDIARAQHTIMTLAKHRPHADALVNLVSMWKAAVDEASKKLMVTVRELDLTDYSYLQT
;
A
#
# COMPACT_ATOMS: atom_id res chain seq x y z
N MET A 1 -8.55 -3.01 27.83
CA MET A 1 -8.84 -2.07 26.73
C MET A 1 -10.10 -2.54 26.01
N PRO A 2 -11.27 -1.90 26.22
CA PRO A 2 -12.56 -2.39 25.71
C PRO A 2 -12.66 -2.47 24.17
N TYR A 3 -11.85 -1.67 23.45
CA TYR A 3 -11.88 -1.64 21.98
C TYR A 3 -11.23 -2.85 21.29
N ARG A 4 -10.28 -3.55 21.95
CA ARG A 4 -9.62 -4.72 21.35
C ARG A 4 -10.58 -5.90 21.20
N ASP A 5 -11.31 -6.22 22.27
CA ASP A 5 -12.29 -7.30 22.26
C ASP A 5 -13.44 -6.99 21.29
N LEU A 6 -13.82 -5.72 21.18
CA LEU A 6 -14.87 -5.27 20.27
C LEU A 6 -14.44 -5.36 18.79
N LEU A 7 -13.19 -4.98 18.47
CA LEU A 7 -12.64 -5.13 17.12
C LEU A 7 -12.54 -6.59 16.73
N ARG A 8 -12.02 -7.45 17.62
CA ARG A 8 -11.97 -8.91 17.43
C ARG A 8 -13.34 -9.48 17.13
N LYS A 9 -14.32 -9.16 17.99
CA LYS A 9 -15.70 -9.61 17.83
C LYS A 9 -16.29 -9.14 16.50
N THR A 10 -16.06 -7.88 16.13
CA THR A 10 -16.58 -7.32 14.88
C THR A 10 -15.99 -8.02 13.66
N PHE A 11 -14.70 -8.31 13.65
CA PHE A 11 -14.06 -9.05 12.56
C PHE A 11 -14.62 -10.48 12.43
N ALA A 12 -14.80 -11.17 13.56
CA ALA A 12 -15.41 -12.49 13.59
C ALA A 12 -16.86 -12.47 13.10
N ASP A 13 -17.69 -11.58 13.65
CA ASP A 13 -19.12 -11.44 13.32
C ASP A 13 -19.32 -11.05 11.84
N CYS A 14 -18.42 -10.23 11.28
CA CYS A 14 -18.46 -9.79 9.89
C CYS A 14 -17.63 -10.68 8.94
N GLY A 15 -17.10 -11.80 9.43
CA GLY A 15 -16.36 -12.78 8.62
C GLY A 15 -15.09 -12.24 7.94
N ILE A 16 -14.41 -11.26 8.53
CA ILE A 16 -13.15 -10.70 8.00
C ILE A 16 -12.00 -11.57 8.52
N LYS A 17 -11.37 -12.32 7.62
CA LYS A 17 -10.30 -13.26 7.95
C LYS A 17 -8.98 -12.90 7.28
N ARG A 18 -9.00 -12.29 6.11
CA ARG A 18 -7.81 -11.91 5.35
C ARG A 18 -7.80 -10.41 5.08
N VAL A 19 -6.70 -9.75 5.41
CA VAL A 19 -6.47 -8.33 5.17
C VAL A 19 -5.21 -8.13 4.34
N ALA A 20 -5.33 -7.37 3.25
CA ALA A 20 -4.18 -6.95 2.44
C ALA A 20 -3.79 -5.52 2.81
N ILE A 21 -2.50 -5.21 2.85
CA ILE A 21 -1.99 -3.84 2.93
C ILE A 21 -1.14 -3.59 1.69
N VAL A 22 -1.59 -2.69 0.82
CA VAL A 22 -0.95 -2.34 -0.45
C VAL A 22 -0.40 -0.92 -0.33
N ASP A 23 0.92 -0.77 -0.30
CA ASP A 23 1.59 0.51 0.00
C ASP A 23 2.97 0.60 -0.68
N ASP A 24 3.34 1.80 -1.15
CA ASP A 24 4.65 2.05 -1.80
C ASP A 24 5.81 1.88 -0.81
N ALA A 25 5.57 1.96 0.49
CA ALA A 25 6.58 1.72 1.51
C ALA A 25 7.20 0.32 1.46
N PHE A 26 6.49 -0.65 0.86
CA PHE A 26 6.97 -2.03 0.68
C PHE A 26 7.81 -2.23 -0.59
N ASP A 27 7.93 -1.22 -1.45
CA ASP A 27 8.69 -1.29 -2.71
C ASP A 27 10.20 -1.55 -2.46
N GLU A 28 10.87 -2.09 -3.49
CA GLU A 28 12.32 -2.19 -3.50
C GLU A 28 12.97 -0.82 -3.33
N VAL A 29 14.12 -0.76 -2.66
CA VAL A 29 14.82 0.53 -2.48
C VAL A 29 15.45 0.96 -3.80
N ASP A 30 15.12 2.17 -4.26
CA ASP A 30 15.86 2.81 -5.33
C ASP A 30 17.21 3.31 -4.82
N PHE A 31 18.31 2.76 -5.35
CA PHE A 31 19.66 3.21 -5.04
C PHE A 31 20.14 4.36 -5.93
N GLY A 32 19.38 4.72 -6.98
CA GLY A 32 19.69 5.83 -7.89
C GLY A 32 19.68 7.20 -7.21
N ILE A 33 19.06 7.31 -6.04
CA ILE A 33 19.04 8.52 -5.21
C ILE A 33 20.26 8.68 -4.30
N LEU A 34 21.19 7.72 -4.30
CA LEU A 34 22.45 7.82 -3.56
C LEU A 34 23.41 8.81 -4.22
N GLU A 35 23.94 9.74 -3.44
CA GLU A 35 24.88 10.75 -3.91
C GLU A 35 26.32 10.21 -3.95
N GLN A 36 27.15 10.74 -4.86
CA GLN A 36 28.59 10.39 -4.95
C GLN A 36 29.35 10.62 -3.63
N THR A 37 28.92 11.61 -2.85
CA THR A 37 29.46 11.92 -1.52
C THR A 37 29.29 10.76 -0.54
N GLN A 38 28.16 10.05 -0.61
CA GLN A 38 27.86 8.89 0.24
C GLN A 38 28.71 7.68 -0.15
N PHE A 39 28.91 7.45 -1.45
CA PHE A 39 29.84 6.43 -1.94
C PHE A 39 31.29 6.70 -1.55
N ALA A 40 31.72 7.97 -1.60
CA ALA A 40 33.05 8.36 -1.15
C ALA A 40 33.23 8.13 0.36
N ALA A 41 32.24 8.51 1.18
CA ALA A 41 32.26 8.29 2.62
C ALA A 41 32.38 6.80 3.00
N LEU A 42 31.64 5.92 2.30
CA LEU A 42 31.77 4.48 2.51
C LEU A 42 33.15 3.97 2.08
N ARG A 43 33.70 4.43 0.94
CA ARG A 43 35.06 4.04 0.52
C ARG A 43 36.10 4.38 1.57
N THR A 44 36.09 5.61 2.09
CA THR A 44 37.00 6.02 3.16
C THR A 44 36.85 5.13 4.39
N ALA A 45 35.62 4.84 4.82
CA ALA A 45 35.39 3.94 5.95
C ALA A 45 35.91 2.51 5.70
N LEU A 46 35.87 2.03 4.45
CA LEU A 46 36.43 0.74 4.05
C LEU A 46 37.96 0.75 3.95
N ASP A 47 38.57 1.89 3.64
CA ASP A 47 40.03 2.07 3.60
C ASP A 47 40.60 2.11 5.03
N ASP A 48 39.96 2.87 5.93
CA ASP A 48 40.31 2.91 7.36
C ASP A 48 40.24 1.51 8.02
N LEU A 49 39.34 0.67 7.52
CA LEU A 49 39.17 -0.72 7.95
C LEU A 49 40.35 -1.63 7.58
N THR A 50 41.01 -1.37 6.45
CA THR A 50 42.18 -2.16 6.01
C THR A 50 43.48 -1.73 6.65
N ASP A 51 43.57 -0.47 7.10
CA ASP A 51 44.80 0.09 7.66
C ASP A 51 44.97 -0.19 9.16
N GLU A 52 43.94 -0.74 9.84
CA GLU A 52 44.03 -1.14 11.25
C GLU A 52 44.59 -2.58 11.43
N PRO A 53 45.77 -2.78 12.03
CA PRO A 53 46.46 -4.08 12.03
C PRO A 53 45.84 -5.19 12.88
N ASN A 54 44.94 -4.89 13.83
CA ASN A 54 44.58 -5.85 14.90
C ASN A 54 43.10 -5.87 15.35
N GLY A 55 42.16 -5.20 14.68
CA GLY A 55 40.83 -4.94 15.29
C GLY A 55 39.58 -5.41 14.56
N ARG A 56 39.61 -5.61 13.23
CA ARG A 56 38.35 -5.64 12.44
C ARG A 56 38.24 -6.75 11.40
N GLY A 57 39.08 -7.79 11.48
CA GLY A 57 39.02 -8.94 10.57
C GLY A 57 37.65 -9.63 10.54
N GLU A 58 36.95 -9.68 11.68
CA GLU A 58 35.58 -10.21 11.75
C GLU A 58 34.57 -9.34 10.99
N LEU A 59 34.69 -8.01 11.07
CA LEU A 59 33.81 -7.08 10.34
C LEU A 59 34.05 -7.16 8.82
N ILE A 60 35.32 -7.25 8.40
CA ILE A 60 35.68 -7.46 6.99
C ILE A 60 35.06 -8.77 6.50
N ALA A 61 35.23 -9.87 7.25
CA ALA A 61 34.65 -11.17 6.89
C ALA A 61 33.12 -11.13 6.80
N VAL A 62 32.43 -10.38 7.67
CA VAL A 62 30.98 -10.19 7.62
C VAL A 62 30.55 -9.46 6.34
N VAL A 63 31.24 -8.37 6.00
CA VAL A 63 30.93 -7.56 4.81
C VAL A 63 31.24 -8.34 3.52
N GLU A 64 32.38 -9.02 3.46
CA GLU A 64 32.77 -9.87 2.33
C GLU A 64 31.79 -11.05 2.13
N LYS A 65 31.39 -11.69 3.23
CA LYS A 65 30.40 -12.78 3.20
C LYS A 65 29.05 -12.30 2.69
N ALA A 66 28.58 -11.13 3.14
CA ALA A 66 27.31 -10.57 2.69
C ALA A 66 27.35 -10.16 1.22
N ALA A 67 28.41 -9.46 0.79
CA ALA A 67 28.59 -9.07 -0.61
C ALA A 67 28.89 -10.29 -1.53
N GLY A 68 29.43 -11.37 -0.97
CA GLY A 68 29.89 -12.55 -1.68
C GLY A 68 31.14 -12.30 -2.51
N MET A 69 31.97 -11.32 -2.12
CA MET A 69 33.21 -10.97 -2.82
C MET A 69 34.22 -10.33 -1.86
N PRO A 70 35.53 -10.35 -2.20
CA PRO A 70 36.56 -9.70 -1.40
C PRO A 70 36.36 -8.18 -1.28
N LEU A 71 36.83 -7.59 -0.18
CA LEU A 71 36.67 -6.16 0.13
C LEU A 71 37.21 -5.25 -0.98
N ALA A 72 38.31 -5.65 -1.62
CA ALA A 72 38.90 -4.94 -2.75
C ALA A 72 37.94 -4.83 -3.95
N ASP A 73 37.19 -5.90 -4.22
CA ASP A 73 36.20 -5.93 -5.31
C ASP A 73 34.95 -5.14 -4.95
N ILE A 74 34.53 -5.16 -3.67
CA ILE A 74 33.41 -4.36 -3.18
C ILE A 74 33.66 -2.88 -3.49
N ARG A 75 34.87 -2.36 -3.22
CA ARG A 75 35.23 -0.94 -3.48
C ARG A 75 35.03 -0.52 -4.94
N GLY A 76 35.38 -1.42 -5.86
CA GLY A 76 35.23 -1.21 -7.30
C GLY A 76 33.77 -1.26 -7.76
N LYS A 77 32.92 -2.01 -7.03
CA LYS A 77 31.54 -2.34 -7.41
C LYS A 77 30.47 -1.70 -6.53
N LEU A 78 30.81 -0.70 -5.72
CA LEU A 78 29.82 0.00 -4.87
C LEU A 78 28.70 0.68 -5.66
N ALA A 79 28.95 1.02 -6.93
CA ALA A 79 27.94 1.60 -7.82
C ALA A 79 27.02 0.54 -8.47
N ASP A 80 27.36 -0.75 -8.35
CA ASP A 80 26.59 -1.83 -8.96
C ASP A 80 25.35 -2.14 -8.10
N LYS A 81 24.16 -2.13 -8.72
CA LYS A 81 22.88 -2.42 -8.03
C LYS A 81 22.94 -3.73 -7.23
N ALA A 82 23.53 -4.79 -7.79
CA ALA A 82 23.63 -6.09 -7.13
C ALA A 82 24.48 -6.05 -5.84
N THR A 83 25.55 -5.24 -5.82
CA THR A 83 26.37 -5.04 -4.62
C THR A 83 25.60 -4.20 -3.60
N GLN A 84 24.92 -3.15 -4.04
CA GLN A 84 24.10 -2.29 -3.18
C GLN A 84 22.97 -3.08 -2.51
N THR A 85 22.25 -3.93 -3.23
CA THR A 85 21.20 -4.79 -2.66
C THR A 85 21.75 -5.67 -1.54
N LYS A 86 22.88 -6.34 -1.76
CA LYS A 86 23.47 -7.22 -0.73
C LYS A 86 23.96 -6.46 0.50
N LEU A 87 24.57 -5.29 0.31
CA LEU A 87 25.01 -4.44 1.42
C LEU A 87 23.80 -3.83 2.15
N TRP A 88 22.73 -3.51 1.42
CA TRP A 88 21.48 -3.05 2.00
C TRP A 88 20.84 -4.15 2.87
N ASP A 89 20.79 -5.39 2.39
CA ASP A 89 20.27 -6.52 3.16
C ASP A 89 21.05 -6.71 4.47
N LEU A 90 22.38 -6.60 4.41
CA LEU A 90 23.23 -6.60 5.61
C LEU A 90 22.90 -5.43 6.54
N PHE A 91 22.72 -4.22 6.00
CA PHE A 91 22.41 -3.03 6.79
C PHE A 91 21.06 -3.16 7.51
N VAL A 92 20.02 -3.67 6.83
CA VAL A 92 18.68 -3.88 7.41
C VAL A 92 18.69 -5.01 8.45
N ALA A 93 19.47 -6.06 8.23
CA ALA A 93 19.60 -7.18 9.18
C ALA A 93 20.43 -6.81 10.42
N SER A 94 21.24 -5.76 10.35
CA SER A 94 22.13 -5.34 11.44
C SER A 94 21.43 -4.41 12.44
N SER A 95 21.71 -4.60 13.73
CA SER A 95 21.30 -3.71 14.81
C SER A 95 22.13 -2.41 14.79
N PRO A 96 21.60 -1.26 15.26
CA PRO A 96 22.39 -0.03 15.44
C PRO A 96 23.64 -0.19 16.33
N ALA A 97 23.66 -1.22 17.17
CA ALA A 97 24.82 -1.59 17.99
C ALA A 97 25.93 -2.28 17.18
N ASP A 98 25.60 -2.86 16.01
CA ASP A 98 26.52 -3.67 15.23
C ASP A 98 27.53 -2.80 14.45
N PRO A 99 28.81 -3.18 14.43
CA PRO A 99 29.83 -2.48 13.65
C PRO A 99 29.50 -2.39 12.15
N ALA A 100 28.82 -3.41 11.59
CA ALA A 100 28.37 -3.42 10.20
C ALA A 100 27.32 -2.35 9.90
N TYR A 101 26.37 -2.12 10.82
CA TYR A 101 25.38 -1.05 10.70
C TYR A 101 26.08 0.31 10.64
N ARG A 102 27.03 0.56 11.56
CA ARG A 102 27.78 1.83 11.62
C ARG A 102 28.60 2.07 10.36
N LEU A 103 29.24 1.03 9.83
CA LEU A 103 30.00 1.10 8.59
C LEU A 103 29.14 1.49 7.38
N LEU A 104 27.93 0.94 7.30
CA LEU A 104 27.03 1.14 6.15
C LEU A 104 26.12 2.37 6.30
N THR A 105 26.04 2.95 7.50
CA THR A 105 25.25 4.17 7.79
C THR A 105 25.57 5.36 6.89
N PRO A 106 26.83 5.67 6.51
CA PRO A 106 27.12 6.77 5.58
C PRO A 106 26.44 6.61 4.23
N LEU A 107 26.29 5.36 3.76
CA LEU A 107 25.64 5.07 2.48
C LEU A 107 24.11 5.00 2.63
N PHE A 108 23.63 4.21 3.60
CA PHE A 108 22.21 3.84 3.69
C PHE A 108 21.44 4.53 4.82
N GLY A 109 22.09 5.33 5.67
CA GLY A 109 21.47 5.89 6.88
C GLY A 109 20.23 6.73 6.60
N GLY A 110 20.30 7.60 5.59
CA GLY A 110 19.15 8.40 5.14
C GLY A 110 18.02 7.55 4.57
N LEU A 111 18.35 6.64 3.64
CA LEU A 111 17.40 5.71 3.03
C LEU A 111 16.70 4.81 4.05
N GLY A 112 17.48 4.28 4.99
CA GLY A 112 16.99 3.45 6.07
C GLY A 112 16.13 4.20 7.07
N ALA A 113 16.42 5.47 7.34
CA ALA A 113 15.54 6.31 8.15
C ALA A 113 14.22 6.56 7.43
N ASP A 114 14.28 7.00 6.17
CA ASP A 114 13.09 7.30 5.36
C ASP A 114 12.19 6.07 5.18
N LYS A 115 12.76 4.89 4.87
CA LYS A 115 11.99 3.63 4.72
C LYS A 115 11.40 3.16 6.05
N ARG A 116 12.14 3.28 7.17
CA ARG A 116 11.60 2.94 8.51
C ARG A 116 10.47 3.86 8.90
N ASP A 117 10.57 5.16 8.63
CA ASP A 117 9.51 6.12 8.93
C ASP A 117 8.25 5.85 8.08
N LYS A 118 8.39 5.49 6.79
CA LYS A 118 7.26 5.06 5.95
C LYS A 118 6.60 3.77 6.47
N LEU A 119 7.39 2.77 6.87
CA LEU A 119 6.89 1.46 7.31
C LEU A 119 6.33 1.47 8.73
N ARG A 120 6.82 2.34 9.63
CA ARG A 120 6.41 2.39 11.04
C ARG A 120 4.90 2.41 11.25
N PRO A 121 4.10 3.31 10.64
CA PRO A 121 2.64 3.28 10.80
C PRO A 121 2.02 1.98 10.27
N LEU A 122 2.56 1.39 9.21
CA LEU A 122 2.05 0.17 8.59
C LEU A 122 2.33 -1.06 9.45
N ILE A 123 3.50 -1.13 10.08
CA ILE A 123 3.84 -2.17 11.06
C ILE A 123 2.88 -2.11 12.24
N ILE A 124 2.63 -0.90 12.78
CA ILE A 124 1.67 -0.73 13.89
C ILE A 124 0.27 -1.19 13.48
N LEU A 125 -0.18 -0.88 12.26
CA LEU A 125 -1.48 -1.34 11.75
C LEU A 125 -1.52 -2.86 11.54
N THR A 126 -0.45 -3.45 11.02
CA THR A 126 -0.30 -4.89 10.85
C THR A 126 -0.41 -5.60 12.20
N ASP A 127 0.37 -5.16 13.18
CA ASP A 127 0.36 -5.70 14.54
C ASP A 127 -1.01 -5.52 15.21
N LEU A 128 -1.62 -4.35 15.03
CA LEU A 128 -2.95 -4.05 15.55
C LEU A 128 -3.98 -5.05 15.04
N ILE A 129 -4.04 -5.25 13.73
CA ILE A 129 -5.03 -6.13 13.10
C ILE A 129 -4.72 -7.58 13.47
N HIS A 130 -3.49 -8.03 13.27
CA HIS A 130 -3.10 -9.43 13.49
C HIS A 130 -3.28 -9.83 14.96
N THR A 131 -2.69 -9.08 15.89
CA THR A 131 -2.71 -9.41 17.32
C THR A 131 -4.12 -9.29 17.92
N THR A 132 -4.91 -8.33 17.46
CA THR A 132 -6.24 -8.08 18.03
C THR A 132 -7.28 -9.03 17.45
N THR A 133 -7.27 -9.28 16.14
CA THR A 133 -8.37 -9.96 15.44
C THR A 133 -8.04 -11.39 15.02
N ASN A 134 -6.76 -11.80 15.04
CA ASN A 134 -6.28 -13.07 14.50
C ASN A 134 -6.55 -13.23 12.99
N ALA A 135 -6.82 -12.13 12.27
CA ALA A 135 -6.87 -12.13 10.83
C ALA A 135 -5.45 -12.32 10.25
N ALA A 136 -5.38 -13.02 9.11
CA ALA A 136 -4.15 -13.08 8.31
C ALA A 136 -3.95 -11.72 7.64
N VAL A 137 -2.78 -11.11 7.85
CA VAL A 137 -2.40 -9.84 7.22
C VAL A 137 -1.27 -10.13 6.25
N GLU A 138 -1.44 -9.73 4.99
CA GLU A 138 -0.43 -9.85 3.94
C GLU A 138 -0.09 -8.45 3.41
N THR A 139 1.19 -8.18 3.20
CA THR A 139 1.69 -6.87 2.74
C THR A 139 2.13 -6.97 1.29
N PHE A 140 1.84 -5.92 0.53
CA PHE A 140 1.95 -5.87 -0.92
C PHE A 140 2.58 -4.54 -1.33
N ASP A 141 3.41 -4.60 -2.36
CA ASP A 141 4.10 -3.45 -2.96
C ASP A 141 3.19 -2.72 -3.97
N SER A 142 3.72 -1.66 -4.58
CA SER A 142 3.01 -0.86 -5.59
C SER A 142 2.84 -1.55 -6.94
N ALA A 143 3.54 -2.67 -7.18
CA ALA A 143 3.40 -3.49 -8.39
C ALA A 143 2.21 -4.46 -8.32
N THR A 144 1.64 -4.63 -7.13
CA THR A 144 0.52 -5.54 -6.87
C THR A 144 -0.70 -5.18 -7.72
N THR A 145 -1.34 -6.20 -8.29
CA THR A 145 -2.51 -6.06 -9.14
C THR A 145 -3.80 -6.40 -8.39
N ALA A 146 -4.94 -6.03 -8.97
CA ALA A 146 -6.24 -6.39 -8.39
C ALA A 146 -6.42 -7.91 -8.22
N ASP A 147 -5.81 -8.74 -9.08
CA ASP A 147 -5.94 -10.20 -9.05
C ASP A 147 -5.35 -10.81 -7.78
N ASP A 148 -4.22 -10.26 -7.33
CA ASP A 148 -3.47 -10.75 -6.17
C ASP A 148 -4.29 -10.60 -4.87
N VAL A 149 -5.21 -9.63 -4.84
CA VAL A 149 -5.99 -9.27 -3.65
C VAL A 149 -7.48 -9.60 -3.74
N LEU A 150 -7.95 -10.27 -4.80
CA LEU A 150 -9.39 -10.55 -5.00
C LEU A 150 -10.03 -11.34 -3.85
N ASP A 151 -9.27 -12.21 -3.19
CA ASP A 151 -9.76 -13.13 -2.16
C ASP A 151 -9.59 -12.62 -0.73
N PHE A 152 -9.21 -11.36 -0.59
CA PHE A 152 -9.16 -10.68 0.70
C PHE A 152 -10.54 -10.15 1.09
N ASP A 153 -10.76 -10.01 2.40
CA ASP A 153 -12.02 -9.46 2.93
C ASP A 153 -11.94 -7.94 3.09
N MET A 154 -10.74 -7.43 3.37
CA MET A 154 -10.44 -6.02 3.53
C MET A 154 -9.07 -5.69 2.91
N ILE A 155 -8.97 -4.52 2.29
CA ILE A 155 -7.73 -3.99 1.71
C ILE A 155 -7.46 -2.62 2.33
N LEU A 156 -6.29 -2.45 2.91
CA LEU A 156 -5.72 -1.13 3.24
C LEU A 156 -4.88 -0.71 2.03
N LEU A 157 -5.25 0.38 1.37
CA LEU A 157 -4.61 0.82 0.12
C LEU A 157 -4.04 2.22 0.29
N ASP A 158 -2.79 2.45 -0.09
CA ASP A 158 -2.27 3.82 -0.16
C ASP A 158 -3.07 4.65 -1.18
N PHE A 159 -3.52 5.81 -0.72
CA PHE A 159 -4.19 6.80 -1.54
C PHE A 159 -3.31 7.26 -2.72
N TYR A 160 -1.98 7.27 -2.54
CA TYR A 160 -1.01 7.60 -3.58
C TYR A 160 -0.06 6.42 -3.82
N LEU A 161 -0.48 5.45 -4.65
CA LEU A 161 0.33 4.29 -4.97
C LEU A 161 1.42 4.63 -6.01
N ALA A 162 2.59 5.08 -5.57
CA ALA A 162 3.79 5.24 -6.42
C ALA A 162 5.09 5.40 -5.61
N ASP A 163 6.16 4.80 -6.14
CA ASP A 163 7.57 4.87 -5.70
C ASP A 163 8.11 6.31 -5.49
N GLU A 164 7.52 7.31 -6.17
CA GLU A 164 8.05 8.67 -6.28
C GLU A 164 7.46 9.67 -5.28
N VAL A 165 6.89 9.23 -4.16
CA VAL A 165 6.39 10.12 -3.10
C VAL A 165 7.39 10.16 -1.94
N PRO A 166 8.30 11.16 -1.86
CA PRO A 166 9.13 11.34 -0.67
C PRO A 166 8.29 11.61 0.58
N ALA A 167 8.69 11.00 1.70
CA ALA A 167 8.06 11.19 3.01
C ALA A 167 8.40 12.53 3.67
N LYS A 168 9.35 13.30 3.13
CA LYS A 168 9.83 14.53 3.78
C LYS A 168 8.84 15.70 3.62
N PRO A 169 8.47 16.39 4.72
CA PRO A 169 7.77 17.67 4.64
C PRO A 169 8.72 18.70 4.02
N GLY A 170 8.56 18.96 2.72
CA GLY A 170 9.38 19.94 1.98
C GLY A 170 9.75 19.52 0.55
N ALA A 171 9.68 18.24 0.22
CA ALA A 171 9.81 17.79 -1.17
C ALA A 171 8.53 18.19 -1.92
N LYS A 172 8.62 19.20 -2.79
CA LYS A 172 7.49 19.59 -3.66
C LYS A 172 7.29 18.51 -4.72
N LEU A 173 6.46 17.50 -4.40
CA LEU A 173 5.89 16.65 -5.43
C LEU A 173 5.23 17.55 -6.48
N THR A 174 5.54 17.30 -7.75
CA THR A 174 4.79 17.96 -8.82
C THR A 174 3.34 17.47 -8.76
N ALA A 175 2.40 18.37 -9.08
CA ALA A 175 0.98 18.00 -9.14
C ALA A 175 0.72 16.83 -10.11
N ALA A 176 1.56 16.69 -11.15
CA ALA A 176 1.51 15.60 -12.11
C ALA A 176 1.82 14.24 -11.46
N MET A 177 2.86 14.14 -10.63
CA MET A 177 3.22 12.90 -9.94
C MET A 177 2.14 12.45 -8.96
N LYS A 178 1.58 13.37 -8.16
CA LYS A 178 0.44 13.08 -7.27
C LYS A 178 -0.77 12.57 -8.05
N LYS A 179 -1.07 13.20 -9.18
CA LYS A 179 -2.19 12.79 -10.04
C LYS A 179 -1.95 11.41 -10.64
N ALA A 180 -0.72 11.10 -11.04
CA ALA A 180 -0.37 9.78 -11.57
C ALA A 180 -0.48 8.69 -10.50
N ALA A 181 0.07 8.91 -9.31
CA ALA A 181 -0.02 7.98 -8.17
C ALA A 181 -1.47 7.74 -7.76
N ARG A 182 -2.27 8.80 -7.62
CA ARG A 182 -3.71 8.70 -7.33
C ARG A 182 -4.44 7.91 -8.41
N LYS A 183 -4.12 8.15 -9.69
CA LYS A 183 -4.74 7.43 -10.81
C LYS A 183 -4.39 5.94 -10.79
N ARG A 184 -3.21 5.54 -10.34
CA ARG A 184 -2.86 4.12 -10.14
C ARG A 184 -3.75 3.49 -9.07
N SER A 185 -3.88 4.11 -7.90
CA SER A 185 -4.77 3.62 -6.83
C SER A 185 -6.23 3.51 -7.30
N ILE A 186 -6.71 4.49 -8.06
CA ILE A 186 -8.07 4.47 -8.64
C ILE A 186 -8.22 3.32 -9.63
N ASN A 187 -7.30 3.18 -10.60
CA ASN A 187 -7.35 2.12 -11.59
C ASN A 187 -7.33 0.73 -10.92
N PHE A 188 -6.50 0.55 -9.90
CA PHE A 188 -6.44 -0.68 -9.10
C PHE A 188 -7.82 -1.03 -8.51
N LEU A 189 -8.50 -0.05 -7.91
CA LEU A 189 -9.83 -0.28 -7.34
C LEU A 189 -10.92 -0.46 -8.39
N SER A 190 -10.90 0.31 -9.48
CA SER A 190 -11.84 0.14 -10.59
C SER A 190 -11.72 -1.25 -11.20
N ASP A 191 -10.50 -1.76 -11.36
CA ASP A 191 -10.25 -3.12 -11.84
C ASP A 191 -10.76 -4.17 -10.84
N LEU A 192 -10.59 -3.93 -9.54
CA LEU A 192 -11.09 -4.79 -8.47
C LEU A 192 -12.63 -4.87 -8.48
N VAL A 193 -13.31 -3.73 -8.57
CA VAL A 193 -14.78 -3.65 -8.66
C VAL A 193 -15.27 -4.36 -9.92
N ARG A 194 -14.61 -4.14 -11.06
CA ARG A 194 -14.99 -4.79 -12.34
C ARG A 194 -14.84 -6.30 -12.30
N LYS A 195 -13.78 -6.81 -11.66
CA LYS A 195 -13.49 -8.26 -11.60
C LYS A 195 -14.38 -9.01 -10.61
N LYS A 196 -14.82 -8.37 -9.52
CA LYS A 196 -15.62 -9.03 -8.48
C LYS A 196 -16.77 -8.14 -7.97
N PRO A 197 -17.71 -7.75 -8.84
CA PRO A 197 -18.75 -6.77 -8.51
C PRO A 197 -19.64 -7.22 -7.34
N ASP A 198 -19.92 -8.53 -7.23
CA ASP A 198 -20.84 -9.07 -6.22
C ASP A 198 -20.17 -9.31 -4.85
N ARG A 199 -18.83 -9.25 -4.78
CA ARG A 199 -18.08 -9.52 -3.56
C ARG A 199 -16.83 -8.63 -3.47
N THR A 200 -17.00 -7.35 -3.72
CA THR A 200 -15.94 -6.35 -3.56
C THR A 200 -15.52 -6.30 -2.08
N PRO A 201 -14.21 -6.39 -1.76
CA PRO A 201 -13.73 -6.28 -0.40
C PRO A 201 -13.98 -4.89 0.18
N LEU A 202 -13.89 -4.78 1.51
CA LEU A 202 -13.85 -3.48 2.16
C LEU A 202 -12.52 -2.78 1.84
N VAL A 203 -12.55 -1.49 1.56
CA VAL A 203 -11.34 -0.71 1.25
C VAL A 203 -11.16 0.39 2.27
N MET A 204 -9.99 0.41 2.88
CA MET A 204 -9.54 1.48 3.76
C MET A 204 -8.41 2.23 3.05
N LEU A 205 -8.67 3.44 2.58
CA LEU A 205 -7.62 4.27 2.02
C LEU A 205 -6.74 4.81 3.14
N ILE A 206 -5.43 4.63 3.02
CA ILE A 206 -4.44 5.12 3.97
C ILE A 206 -3.59 6.20 3.32
N SER A 207 -3.31 7.29 4.03
CA SER A 207 -2.40 8.33 3.55
C SER A 207 -1.85 9.19 4.68
N SER A 208 -0.68 9.77 4.46
CA SER A 208 -0.13 10.87 5.26
C SER A 208 -0.40 12.26 4.66
N MET A 209 -0.84 12.34 3.40
CA MET A 209 -1.00 13.61 2.68
C MET A 209 -2.44 13.93 2.26
N ALA A 210 -3.28 12.90 2.06
CA ALA A 210 -4.69 13.10 1.72
C ALA A 210 -5.53 13.36 2.96
N GLU A 211 -6.65 14.05 2.79
CA GLU A 211 -7.62 14.30 3.84
C GLU A 211 -8.94 13.54 3.56
N PRO A 212 -9.78 13.30 4.58
CA PRO A 212 -11.10 12.69 4.38
C PRO A 212 -11.99 13.41 3.34
N GLY A 213 -11.75 14.71 3.11
CA GLY A 213 -12.45 15.51 2.10
C GLY A 213 -12.14 15.11 0.65
N ASP A 214 -11.03 14.42 0.40
CA ASP A 214 -10.64 13.94 -0.94
C ASP A 214 -11.36 12.65 -1.34
N LEU A 215 -11.99 11.98 -0.37
CA LEU A 215 -12.63 10.68 -0.54
C LEU A 215 -13.79 10.66 -1.55
N PRO A 216 -14.71 11.65 -1.60
CA PRO A 216 -15.85 11.60 -2.51
C PRO A 216 -15.43 11.54 -3.99
N ALA A 217 -14.51 12.42 -4.41
CA ALA A 217 -14.02 12.43 -5.79
C ALA A 217 -13.24 11.16 -6.14
N PHE A 218 -12.41 10.67 -5.22
CA PHE A 218 -11.66 9.42 -5.41
C PHE A 218 -12.61 8.22 -5.59
N ARG A 219 -13.63 8.13 -4.73
CA ARG A 219 -14.63 7.07 -4.77
C ARG A 219 -15.43 7.08 -6.06
N ASP A 220 -15.89 8.25 -6.49
CA ASP A 220 -16.71 8.39 -7.69
C ASP A 220 -15.90 8.00 -8.95
N GLU A 221 -14.60 8.31 -8.98
CA GLU A 221 -13.69 7.85 -10.04
C GLU A 221 -13.41 6.33 -9.97
N ALA A 222 -13.40 5.74 -8.77
CA ALA A 222 -13.15 4.31 -8.58
C ALA A 222 -14.39 3.41 -8.82
N ASP A 223 -15.58 4.00 -9.03
CA ASP A 223 -16.89 3.30 -9.14
C ASP A 223 -17.20 2.40 -7.92
N MET A 224 -16.79 2.84 -6.73
CA MET A 224 -16.93 2.06 -5.50
C MET A 224 -18.04 2.63 -4.61
N LEU A 225 -18.84 1.75 -3.99
CA LEU A 225 -19.87 2.21 -3.06
C LEU A 225 -19.26 2.82 -1.80
N MET A 226 -19.88 3.92 -1.32
CA MET A 226 -19.47 4.61 -0.09
C MET A 226 -19.43 3.68 1.13
N SER A 227 -20.39 2.75 1.21
CA SER A 227 -20.50 1.79 2.31
C SER A 227 -19.34 0.79 2.36
N LYS A 228 -18.55 0.67 1.28
CA LYS A 228 -17.40 -0.23 1.16
C LYS A 228 -16.07 0.48 1.38
N MET A 229 -16.05 1.80 1.48
CA MET A 229 -14.82 2.58 1.50
C MET A 229 -14.76 3.49 2.73
N SER A 230 -13.61 3.55 3.38
CA SER A 230 -13.32 4.53 4.42
C SER A 230 -11.89 5.06 4.29
N PHE A 231 -11.57 6.09 5.06
CA PHE A 231 -10.27 6.75 5.06
C PHE A 231 -9.65 6.69 6.44
N LEU A 232 -8.37 6.30 6.51
CA LEU A 232 -7.58 6.22 7.72
C LEU A 232 -6.26 6.97 7.54
N PRO A 233 -6.10 8.15 8.17
CA PRO A 233 -4.81 8.83 8.20
C PRO A 233 -3.73 7.94 8.82
N LYS A 234 -2.55 7.83 8.18
CA LYS A 234 -1.40 7.07 8.70
C LYS A 234 -0.99 7.58 10.10
N GLU A 235 -1.18 8.88 10.37
CA GLU A 235 -0.92 9.48 11.68
C GLU A 235 -1.74 8.88 12.83
N TYR A 236 -2.95 8.35 12.57
CA TYR A 236 -3.77 7.76 13.62
C TYR A 236 -3.14 6.46 14.15
N ALA A 237 -2.47 5.68 13.30
CA ALA A 237 -1.77 4.48 13.75
C ALA A 237 -0.69 4.81 14.80
N GLU A 238 0.02 5.93 14.62
CA GLU A 238 1.12 6.32 15.49
C GLU A 238 0.67 7.10 16.73
N LYS A 239 -0.24 8.07 16.56
CA LYS A 239 -0.59 9.04 17.61
C LYS A 239 -1.90 8.73 18.32
N ASP A 240 -2.83 8.02 17.68
CA ASP A 240 -4.18 7.77 18.21
C ASP A 240 -4.72 6.38 17.77
N ILE A 241 -4.12 5.34 18.35
CA ILE A 241 -4.46 3.96 18.01
C ILE A 241 -5.94 3.62 18.30
N ALA A 242 -6.55 4.27 19.28
CA ALA A 242 -7.96 4.07 19.61
C ALA A 242 -8.86 4.57 18.48
N ARG A 243 -8.53 5.72 17.89
CA ARG A 243 -9.23 6.24 16.72
C ARG A 243 -8.99 5.39 15.49
N ALA A 244 -7.77 4.89 15.27
CA ALA A 244 -7.49 3.93 14.20
C ALA A 244 -8.34 2.66 14.33
N GLN A 245 -8.39 2.06 15.53
CA GLN A 245 -9.23 0.91 15.83
C GLN A 245 -10.71 1.20 15.57
N HIS A 246 -11.20 2.36 16.03
CA HIS A 246 -12.59 2.74 15.84
C HIS A 246 -12.96 2.90 14.36
N THR A 247 -12.10 3.51 13.55
CA THR A 247 -12.32 3.66 12.09
C THR A 247 -12.37 2.31 11.38
N ILE A 248 -11.40 1.42 11.67
CA ILE A 248 -11.37 0.06 11.11
C ILE A 248 -12.61 -0.73 11.52
N MET A 249 -12.97 -0.67 12.81
CA MET A 249 -14.15 -1.33 13.35
C MET A 249 -15.45 -0.81 12.70
N THR A 250 -15.56 0.50 12.49
CA THR A 250 -16.75 1.11 11.88
C THR A 250 -16.94 0.59 10.45
N LEU A 251 -15.88 0.59 9.64
CA LEU A 251 -15.93 0.04 8.29
C LEU A 251 -16.30 -1.46 8.31
N ALA A 252 -15.65 -2.24 9.18
CA ALA A 252 -15.91 -3.67 9.32
C ALA A 252 -17.37 -3.98 9.70
N LYS A 253 -17.93 -3.26 10.68
CA LYS A 253 -19.31 -3.43 11.17
C LYS A 253 -20.35 -3.20 10.08
N HIS A 254 -20.07 -2.32 9.12
CA HIS A 254 -20.98 -2.03 8.04
C HIS A 254 -20.91 -3.01 6.87
N ARG A 255 -20.01 -4.01 6.89
CA ARG A 255 -19.87 -5.00 5.81
C ARG A 255 -21.18 -5.64 5.36
N PRO A 256 -22.03 -6.19 6.25
CA PRO A 256 -23.24 -6.89 5.80
C PRO A 256 -24.24 -5.93 5.12
N HIS A 257 -24.31 -4.68 5.61
CA HIS A 257 -25.14 -3.65 5.01
C HIS A 257 -24.58 -3.19 3.66
N ALA A 258 -23.26 -3.08 3.54
CA ALA A 258 -22.59 -2.74 2.30
C ALA A 258 -22.80 -3.84 1.25
N ASP A 259 -22.68 -5.12 1.62
CA ASP A 259 -22.98 -6.27 0.75
C ASP A 259 -24.44 -6.26 0.27
N ALA A 260 -25.39 -6.01 1.18
CA ALA A 260 -26.80 -5.90 0.83
C ALA A 260 -27.07 -4.75 -0.16
N LEU A 261 -26.39 -3.61 -0.01
CA LEU A 261 -26.49 -2.48 -0.93
C LEU A 261 -25.90 -2.81 -2.30
N VAL A 262 -24.74 -3.49 -2.37
CA VAL A 262 -24.17 -3.98 -3.63
C VAL A 262 -25.18 -4.84 -4.37
N ASN A 263 -25.74 -5.83 -3.69
CA ASN A 263 -26.72 -6.74 -4.27
C ASN A 263 -27.97 -6.00 -4.77
N LEU A 264 -28.48 -5.03 -3.99
CA LEU A 264 -29.62 -4.21 -4.39
C LEU A 264 -29.34 -3.40 -5.66
N VAL A 265 -28.17 -2.75 -5.73
CA VAL A 265 -27.75 -1.97 -6.91
C VAL A 265 -27.59 -2.88 -8.13
N SER A 266 -26.97 -4.06 -7.97
CA SER A 266 -26.84 -5.05 -9.05
C SER A 266 -28.21 -5.53 -9.55
N MET A 267 -29.14 -5.86 -8.63
CA MET A 267 -30.50 -6.26 -8.99
C MET A 267 -31.25 -5.15 -9.72
N TRP A 268 -31.14 -3.90 -9.26
CA TRP A 268 -31.80 -2.78 -9.89
C TRP A 268 -31.23 -2.52 -11.30
N LYS A 269 -29.91 -2.55 -11.45
CA LYS A 269 -29.25 -2.43 -12.76
C LYS A 269 -29.74 -3.48 -13.74
N ALA A 270 -29.80 -4.75 -13.31
CA ALA A 270 -30.31 -5.84 -14.14
C ALA A 270 -31.78 -5.62 -14.55
N ALA A 271 -32.64 -5.14 -13.63
CA ALA A 271 -34.03 -4.85 -13.93
C ALA A 271 -34.21 -3.69 -14.92
N VAL A 272 -33.41 -2.63 -14.80
CA VAL A 272 -33.41 -1.49 -15.73
C VAL A 272 -32.91 -1.91 -17.11
N ASP A 273 -31.83 -2.70 -17.18
CA ASP A 273 -31.29 -3.22 -18.43
C ASP A 273 -32.32 -4.09 -19.16
N GLU A 274 -33.04 -4.94 -18.43
CA GLU A 274 -34.10 -5.78 -18.99
C GLU A 274 -35.31 -4.96 -19.47
N ALA A 275 -35.75 -3.97 -18.68
CA ALA A 275 -36.83 -3.06 -19.08
C ALA A 275 -36.45 -2.26 -20.33
N SER A 276 -35.21 -1.78 -20.42
CA SER A 276 -34.67 -1.07 -21.58
C SER A 276 -34.66 -1.96 -22.82
N LYS A 277 -34.19 -3.21 -22.71
CA LYS A 277 -34.24 -4.19 -23.80
C LYS A 277 -35.66 -4.44 -24.30
N LYS A 278 -36.62 -4.66 -23.39
CA LYS A 278 -38.03 -4.86 -23.73
C LYS A 278 -38.62 -3.65 -24.45
N LEU A 279 -38.34 -2.45 -23.95
CA LEU A 279 -38.78 -1.21 -24.60
C LEU A 279 -38.21 -1.09 -26.02
N MET A 280 -36.93 -1.42 -26.22
CA MET A 280 -36.32 -1.43 -27.54
C MET A 280 -36.91 -2.47 -28.49
N VAL A 281 -37.34 -3.63 -27.97
CA VAL A 281 -38.09 -4.62 -28.75
C VAL A 281 -39.44 -4.05 -29.16
N THR A 282 -40.22 -3.51 -28.22
CA THR A 282 -41.51 -2.89 -28.52
C THR A 282 -41.40 -1.75 -29.52
N VAL A 283 -40.39 -0.88 -29.40
CA VAL A 283 -40.17 0.22 -30.37
C VAL A 283 -39.84 -0.30 -31.76
N ARG A 284 -39.12 -1.43 -31.89
CA ARG A 284 -38.84 -2.05 -33.19
C ARG A 284 -40.05 -2.77 -33.79
N GLU A 285 -40.97 -3.21 -32.94
CA GLU A 285 -42.23 -3.85 -33.33
C GLU A 285 -43.32 -2.83 -33.69
N LEU A 286 -43.14 -1.54 -33.38
CA LEU A 286 -44.04 -0.47 -33.84
C LEU A 286 -43.97 -0.33 -35.35
N ASP A 287 -45.10 -0.56 -36.02
CA ASP A 287 -45.25 -0.32 -37.46
C ASP A 287 -45.68 1.14 -37.72
N LEU A 288 -45.53 1.62 -38.96
CA LEU A 288 -45.95 2.96 -39.39
C LEU A 288 -47.44 3.24 -39.09
N THR A 289 -48.26 2.19 -39.07
CA THR A 289 -49.68 2.25 -38.70
C THR A 289 -49.89 2.58 -37.21
N ASP A 290 -49.01 2.10 -36.32
CA ASP A 290 -49.12 2.36 -34.88
C ASP A 290 -48.70 3.79 -34.50
N TYR A 291 -47.80 4.39 -35.29
CA TYR A 291 -47.42 5.80 -35.16
C TYR A 291 -48.59 6.77 -35.39
N SER A 292 -49.57 6.39 -36.22
CA SER A 292 -50.74 7.23 -36.49
C SER A 292 -51.68 7.37 -35.28
N TYR A 293 -51.65 6.41 -34.35
CA TYR A 293 -52.42 6.44 -33.10
C TYR A 293 -51.73 7.18 -31.95
N LEU A 294 -50.43 7.46 -32.06
CA LEU A 294 -49.65 8.22 -31.06
C LEU A 294 -49.63 9.74 -31.32
N GLN A 295 -50.18 10.21 -32.45
CA GLN A 295 -50.21 11.63 -32.84
C GLN A 295 -51.50 12.39 -32.46
N THR A 296 -52.45 11.76 -31.77
CA THR A 296 -53.62 12.41 -31.15
C THR A 296 -53.48 12.51 -29.66
#